data_AF-A0A8S0QSR0-F1
#
_entry.id   AF-A0A8S0QSR0-F1
#
_cell.length_a   1.000
_cell.length_b   1.000
_cell.length_c   1.000
_cell.angle_alpha   90.00
_cell.angle_beta   90.00
_cell.angle_gamma   90.00
#
_symmetry.space_group_name_H-M   'P 1'
#
loop_
_entity.id
_entity.type
_entity.pdbx_description
1 polymer ?
#
loop_
_entity_poly.entity_id
_entity_poly.type
_entity_poly.pdbx_seq_one_letter_code
_entity_poly.pdbx_strand_id
1 'polypeptide(L)'
;MQNGIPLSDEDRIPWLETLRDSLRVGLLSGETAILGCSALQKRYREILRSADPDYIPGSYLCAVKFVLLEVPAEVLAARLEKRAAEGNHFMPAKLLESQLALLQIEEAEEIMKVDASLDPQAIVRTIQASI
;
A
#
# COMPACT_ATOMS: atom_id res chain seq x y z
N MET A 1 -13.32 7.63 0.55
CA MET A 1 -13.25 8.40 -0.72
C MET A 1 -14.44 8.13 -1.66
N GLN A 2 -15.58 7.61 -1.18
CA GLN A 2 -16.72 7.23 -2.03
C GLN A 2 -17.33 8.41 -2.80
N ASN A 3 -17.26 9.63 -2.26
CA ASN A 3 -17.81 10.84 -2.87
C ASN A 3 -16.85 11.52 -3.87
N GLY A 4 -15.74 10.87 -4.27
CA GLY A 4 -14.77 11.46 -5.20
C GLY A 4 -13.85 12.52 -4.57
N ILE A 5 -13.94 12.74 -3.26
CA ILE A 5 -13.10 13.68 -2.51
C ILE A 5 -11.90 12.93 -1.94
N PRO A 6 -10.65 13.36 -2.24
CA PRO A 6 -9.47 12.82 -1.60
C PRO A 6 -9.47 13.09 -0.10
N LEU A 7 -9.07 12.09 0.70
CA LEU A 7 -8.84 12.29 2.13
C LEU A 7 -7.67 13.24 2.35
N SER A 8 -7.61 13.89 3.51
CA SER A 8 -6.45 14.65 3.98
C SER A 8 -5.51 13.78 4.85
N ASP A 9 -4.46 14.35 5.41
CA ASP A 9 -3.61 13.63 6.36
C ASP A 9 -4.29 13.41 7.69
N GLU A 10 -5.03 14.40 8.15
CA GLU A 10 -5.81 14.36 9.39
C GLU A 10 -6.84 13.22 9.34
N ASP A 11 -7.38 12.92 8.16
CA ASP A 11 -8.25 11.77 7.94
C ASP A 11 -7.49 10.43 7.95
N ARG A 12 -6.27 10.40 7.41
CA ARG A 12 -5.51 9.15 7.18
C ARG A 12 -4.71 8.70 8.39
N ILE A 13 -4.12 9.64 9.14
CA ILE A 13 -3.19 9.34 10.25
C ILE A 13 -3.86 8.45 11.31
N PRO A 14 -5.05 8.77 11.85
CA PRO A 14 -5.67 7.93 12.88
C PRO A 14 -5.96 6.50 12.39
N TRP A 15 -6.32 6.36 11.10
CA TRP A 15 -6.53 5.05 10.49
C TRP A 15 -5.20 4.28 10.36
N LEU A 16 -4.12 4.92 9.91
CA LEU A 16 -2.79 4.30 9.82
C LEU A 16 -2.25 3.89 11.20
N GLU A 17 -2.52 4.67 12.25
CA GLU A 17 -2.15 4.31 13.62
C GLU A 17 -2.91 3.07 14.12
N THR A 18 -4.20 2.96 13.78
CA THR A 18 -4.99 1.75 14.07
C THR A 18 -4.41 0.51 13.38
N LEU A 19 -3.97 0.67 12.12
CA LEU A 19 -3.31 -0.39 11.37
C LEU A 19 -1.94 -0.76 11.98
N ARG A 20 -1.13 0.24 12.35
CA ARG A 20 0.13 0.04 13.07
C ARG A 20 -0.08 -0.78 14.35
N ASP A 21 -1.07 -0.42 15.16
CA ASP A 21 -1.33 -1.09 16.42
C ASP A 21 -1.77 -2.55 16.21
N SER A 22 -2.58 -2.80 15.16
CA SER A 22 -2.96 -4.16 14.76
C SER A 22 -1.75 -4.98 14.30
N LEU A 23 -0.87 -4.39 13.48
CA LEU A 23 0.37 -5.04 13.03
C LEU A 23 1.28 -5.36 14.22
N ARG A 24 1.41 -4.44 15.18
CA ARG A 24 2.24 -4.64 16.38
C ARG A 24 1.78 -5.84 17.20
N VAL A 25 0.46 -5.99 17.41
CA VAL A 25 -0.09 -7.15 18.13
C VAL A 25 0.28 -8.46 17.43
N GLY A 26 0.13 -8.53 16.11
CA GLY A 26 0.52 -9.71 15.32
C GLY A 26 2.02 -10.00 15.43
N LEU A 27 2.87 -8.99 15.25
CA LEU A 27 4.33 -9.12 15.37
C LEU A 27 4.76 -9.65 16.75
N LEU A 28 4.22 -9.08 17.83
CA LEU A 28 4.54 -9.51 19.20
C LEU A 28 4.02 -10.92 19.52
N SER A 29 3.01 -11.39 18.79
CA SER A 29 2.44 -12.73 18.94
C SER A 29 3.14 -13.77 18.05
N GLY A 30 4.14 -13.35 17.25
CA GLY A 30 4.82 -14.21 16.29
C GLY A 30 3.96 -14.60 15.08
N GLU A 31 2.86 -13.89 14.84
CA GLU A 31 1.95 -14.13 13.73
C GLU A 31 2.36 -13.34 12.48
N THR A 32 2.04 -13.88 11.31
CA THR A 32 2.18 -13.16 10.05
C THR A 32 0.88 -12.43 9.71
N ALA A 33 0.96 -11.12 9.51
CA ALA A 33 -0.16 -10.28 9.07
C ALA A 33 0.10 -9.71 7.67
N ILE A 34 -0.93 -9.71 6.82
CA ILE A 34 -0.90 -9.10 5.49
C ILE A 34 -1.97 -8.01 5.45
N LEU A 35 -1.57 -6.81 5.03
CA LEU A 35 -2.45 -5.64 4.96
C LEU A 35 -2.48 -5.06 3.55
N GLY A 36 -3.68 -4.83 3.04
CA GLY A 36 -3.88 -3.95 1.88
C GLY A 36 -3.93 -2.49 2.33
N CYS A 37 -2.88 -1.72 2.06
CA CYS A 37 -2.83 -0.28 2.34
C CYS A 37 -2.10 0.44 1.21
N SER A 38 -2.62 1.59 0.76
CA SER A 38 -1.97 2.35 -0.32
C SER A 38 -0.64 2.96 0.11
N ALA A 39 -0.51 3.35 1.40
CA ALA A 39 0.72 3.83 2.04
C ALA A 39 1.62 4.71 1.12
N LEU A 40 0.97 5.64 0.39
CA LEU A 40 1.56 6.30 -0.79
C LEU A 40 2.76 7.18 -0.44
N GLN A 41 2.78 7.77 0.74
CA GLN A 41 3.82 8.68 1.18
C GLN A 41 4.73 8.02 2.21
N LYS A 42 5.99 8.45 2.22
CA LYS A 42 7.00 7.95 3.17
C LYS A 42 6.53 8.00 4.62
N ARG A 43 6.00 9.14 5.08
CA ARG A 43 5.51 9.28 6.46
C ARG A 43 4.42 8.27 6.84
N TYR A 44 3.59 7.82 5.89
CA TYR A 44 2.58 6.81 6.16
C TYR A 44 3.24 5.44 6.40
N ARG A 45 4.28 5.14 5.61
CA ARG A 45 5.08 3.93 5.81
C ARG A 45 5.88 3.99 7.11
N GLU A 46 6.42 5.13 7.51
CA GLU A 46 7.08 5.31 8.82
C GLU A 46 6.13 5.00 9.98
N ILE A 47 4.87 5.47 9.93
CA ILE A 47 3.85 5.13 10.93
C ILE A 47 3.67 3.62 11.01
N LEU A 48 3.55 2.93 9.88
CA LEU A 48 3.37 1.48 9.84
C LEU A 48 4.64 0.73 10.29
N ARG A 49 5.85 1.17 9.89
CA ARG A 49 7.14 0.60 10.33
C ARG A 49 7.30 0.65 11.85
N SER A 50 6.81 1.72 12.47
CA SER A 50 6.82 1.85 13.93
C SER A 50 5.99 0.78 14.66
N ALA A 51 5.24 -0.07 13.96
CA ALA A 51 4.65 -1.26 14.58
C ALA A 51 5.72 -2.20 15.15
N ASP A 52 6.87 -2.30 14.49
CA ASP A 52 8.06 -2.99 14.99
C ASP A 52 8.65 -2.20 16.18
N PRO A 53 8.73 -2.79 17.39
CA PRO A 53 9.26 -2.12 18.58
C PRO A 53 10.72 -1.69 18.47
N ASP A 54 11.51 -2.39 17.66
CA ASP A 54 12.95 -2.13 17.47
C ASP A 54 13.20 -1.14 16.32
N TYR A 55 12.13 -0.59 15.73
CA TYR A 55 12.22 0.33 14.62
C TYR A 55 12.90 1.65 15.01
N ILE A 56 13.96 2.00 14.27
CA ILE A 56 14.62 3.31 14.35
C ILE A 56 14.14 4.15 13.17
N PRO A 57 13.53 5.34 13.38
CA PRO A 57 13.10 6.21 12.29
C PRO A 57 14.22 6.49 11.27
N GLY A 58 13.91 6.32 9.98
CA GLY A 58 14.89 6.45 8.90
C GLY A 58 15.82 5.24 8.70
N SER A 59 15.80 4.25 9.60
CA SER A 59 16.20 2.87 9.23
C SER A 59 15.13 2.28 8.34
N TYR A 60 15.50 1.37 7.45
CA TYR A 60 14.56 0.57 6.65
C TYR A 60 14.66 -0.92 6.97
N LEU A 61 15.56 -1.28 7.90
CA LEU A 61 15.65 -2.60 8.48
C LEU A 61 14.64 -2.72 9.63
N CYS A 62 13.48 -3.31 9.33
CA CYS A 62 12.44 -3.63 10.30
C CYS A 62 11.62 -4.86 9.85
N ALA A 63 10.81 -5.40 10.75
CA ALA A 63 9.93 -6.54 10.49
C ALA A 63 8.77 -6.21 9.54
N VAL A 64 8.33 -4.95 9.47
CA VAL A 64 7.26 -4.51 8.57
C VAL A 64 7.82 -4.28 7.17
N LYS A 65 7.48 -5.16 6.23
CA LYS A 65 7.89 -5.05 4.81
C LYS A 65 6.77 -4.49 3.95
N PHE A 66 7.15 -3.82 2.85
CA PHE A 66 6.23 -3.28 1.87
C PHE A 66 6.44 -3.94 0.52
N VAL A 67 5.32 -4.19 -0.18
CA VAL A 67 5.31 -4.62 -1.57
C VAL A 67 4.55 -3.59 -2.38
N LEU A 68 5.23 -2.97 -3.35
CA LEU A 68 4.62 -2.10 -4.34
C LEU A 68 4.16 -2.95 -5.53
N LEU A 69 2.84 -3.04 -5.70
CA LEU A 69 2.23 -3.61 -6.90
C LEU A 69 2.29 -2.59 -8.03
N GLU A 70 3.34 -2.67 -8.83
CA GLU A 70 3.63 -1.72 -9.90
C GLU A 70 2.86 -2.12 -11.15
N VAL A 71 2.14 -1.16 -11.73
CA VAL A 71 1.36 -1.33 -12.95
C VAL A 71 1.44 -0.02 -13.72
N PRO A 72 1.63 -0.03 -15.05
CA PRO A 72 1.53 1.18 -15.85
C PRO A 72 0.19 1.91 -15.63
N ALA A 73 0.22 3.24 -15.59
CA ALA A 73 -0.95 4.05 -15.30
C ALA A 73 -2.11 3.78 -16.27
N GLU A 74 -1.78 3.51 -17.54
CA GLU A 74 -2.72 3.21 -18.62
C GLU A 74 -3.45 1.88 -18.36
N VAL A 75 -2.73 0.88 -17.85
CA VAL A 75 -3.31 -0.43 -17.50
C VAL A 75 -4.21 -0.31 -16.27
N LEU A 76 -3.83 0.51 -15.27
CA LEU A 76 -4.70 0.82 -14.15
C LEU A 76 -5.98 1.51 -14.62
N ALA A 77 -5.88 2.56 -15.44
CA ALA A 77 -7.02 3.29 -15.99
C ALA A 77 -7.98 2.35 -16.75
N ALA A 78 -7.46 1.51 -17.65
CA ALA A 78 -8.27 0.54 -18.41
C ALA A 78 -8.99 -0.46 -17.48
N ARG A 79 -8.33 -0.93 -16.41
CA ARG A 79 -8.96 -1.81 -15.40
C ARG A 79 -10.08 -1.11 -14.64
N LEU A 80 -9.95 0.19 -14.34
CA LEU A 80 -10.99 0.99 -13.70
C LEU A 80 -12.20 1.19 -14.61
N GLU A 81 -11.96 1.58 -15.86
CA GLU A 81 -13.00 1.79 -16.87
C GLU A 81 -13.81 0.52 -17.13
N LYS A 82 -13.14 -0.62 -17.26
CA LYS A 82 -13.80 -1.93 -17.41
C LYS A 82 -14.74 -2.22 -16.24
N ARG A 83 -14.29 -2.01 -15.00
CA ARG A 83 -15.12 -2.25 -13.81
C ARG A 83 -16.30 -1.29 -13.73
N ALA A 84 -16.11 -0.02 -14.11
CA ALA A 84 -17.18 0.96 -14.15
C ALA A 84 -18.24 0.58 -15.21
N ALA A 85 -17.82 0.09 -16.38
CA ALA A 85 -18.71 -0.39 -17.43
C ALA A 85 -19.51 -1.64 -17.00
N GLU A 86 -18.94 -2.48 -16.14
CA GLU A 86 -19.60 -3.66 -15.54
C GLU A 86 -20.61 -3.28 -14.43
N GLY A 87 -20.83 -1.99 -14.16
CA GLY A 87 -21.81 -1.51 -13.17
C GLY A 87 -21.31 -1.55 -11.72
N ASN A 88 -20.03 -1.85 -11.49
CA ASN A 88 -19.44 -1.71 -10.17
C ASN A 88 -19.20 -0.22 -9.90
N HIS A 89 -19.77 0.29 -8.80
CA HIS A 89 -19.52 1.65 -8.28
C HIS A 89 -18.03 1.81 -7.94
N PHE A 90 -17.22 2.15 -8.92
CA PHE A 90 -15.78 2.24 -8.77
C PHE A 90 -15.29 3.68 -8.77
N MET A 91 -14.15 3.84 -8.12
CA MET A 91 -13.41 5.08 -7.94
C MET A 91 -13.22 5.86 -9.27
N PRO A 92 -13.60 7.14 -9.35
CA PRO A 92 -13.44 7.95 -10.56
C PRO A 92 -11.98 8.07 -11.03
N ALA A 93 -11.75 8.17 -12.34
CA ALA A 93 -10.41 8.27 -12.94
C ALA A 93 -9.55 9.41 -12.35
N LYS A 94 -10.16 10.55 -12.02
CA LYS A 94 -9.49 11.69 -11.36
C LYS A 94 -8.83 11.33 -10.02
N LEU A 95 -9.40 10.34 -9.30
CA LEU A 95 -8.79 9.86 -8.07
C LEU A 95 -7.54 9.01 -8.35
N LEU A 96 -7.50 8.23 -9.44
CA LEU A 96 -6.29 7.50 -9.84
C LEU A 96 -5.12 8.46 -10.05
N GLU A 97 -5.31 9.54 -10.81
CA GLU A 97 -4.29 10.56 -11.04
C GLU A 97 -3.78 11.14 -9.71
N SER A 98 -4.69 11.51 -8.80
CA SER A 98 -4.29 12.01 -7.48
C SER A 98 -3.51 10.98 -6.65
N GLN A 99 -3.83 9.69 -6.74
CA GLN A 99 -3.11 8.64 -6.02
C GLN A 99 -1.70 8.47 -6.59
N LEU A 100 -1.57 8.45 -7.92
CA LEU A 100 -0.26 8.35 -8.59
C LEU A 100 0.61 9.57 -8.29
N ALA A 101 0.04 10.78 -8.27
CA ALA A 101 0.76 12.00 -7.93
C ALA A 101 1.23 12.03 -6.46
N LEU A 102 0.53 11.33 -5.55
CA LEU A 102 0.92 11.21 -4.14
C LEU A 102 1.92 10.09 -3.87
N LEU A 103 2.14 9.17 -4.83
CA LEU A 103 3.05 8.06 -4.67
C LEU A 103 4.49 8.57 -4.62
N GLN A 104 5.11 8.40 -3.46
CA GLN A 104 6.50 8.74 -3.20
C GLN A 104 7.19 7.47 -2.72
N ILE A 105 8.26 7.07 -3.41
CA ILE A 105 9.07 5.91 -3.05
C ILE A 105 10.54 6.37 -3.12
N GLU A 106 11.25 6.28 -2.00
CA GLU A 106 12.69 6.53 -1.99
C GLU A 106 13.44 5.21 -2.20
N GLU A 107 14.50 5.22 -3.01
CA GLU A 107 15.29 4.02 -3.30
C GLU A 107 15.86 3.38 -2.02
N ALA A 108 16.25 4.20 -1.05
CA ALA A 108 16.78 3.75 0.23
C ALA A 108 15.79 2.88 1.02
N GLU A 109 14.48 2.97 0.75
CA GLU A 109 13.46 2.18 1.46
C GLU A 109 13.44 0.70 1.05
N GLU A 110 14.15 0.32 -0.02
CA GLU A 110 14.28 -1.05 -0.52
C GLU A 110 12.93 -1.78 -0.67
N ILE A 111 11.89 -1.05 -1.10
CA ILE A 111 10.54 -1.59 -1.27
C ILE A 111 10.52 -2.56 -2.44
N MET A 112 10.06 -3.79 -2.18
CA MET A 112 9.89 -4.82 -3.21
C MET A 112 8.86 -4.36 -4.23
N LYS A 113 9.27 -4.27 -5.50
CA LYS A 113 8.37 -3.95 -6.62
C LYS A 113 7.99 -5.24 -7.33
N VAL A 114 6.69 -5.43 -7.55
CA VAL A 114 6.16 -6.60 -8.26
C VAL A 114 5.25 -6.13 -9.38
N ASP A 115 5.49 -6.61 -10.60
CA ASP A 115 4.63 -6.33 -11.75
C ASP A 115 3.25 -6.94 -11.53
N ALA A 116 2.27 -6.07 -11.29
CA ALA A 116 0.88 -6.44 -11.07
C ALA A 116 0.02 -6.39 -12.35
N SER A 117 0.66 -6.32 -13.53
CA SER A 117 0.02 -6.63 -14.81
C SER A 117 -0.20 -8.14 -14.99
N LEU A 118 0.58 -8.96 -14.28
CA LEU A 118 0.52 -10.42 -14.27
C LEU A 118 -0.77 -10.98 -13.63
N ASP A 119 -0.98 -12.28 -13.81
CA ASP A 119 -2.03 -13.03 -13.12
C ASP A 119 -1.83 -13.00 -11.58
N PRO A 120 -2.89 -12.85 -10.76
CA PRO A 120 -2.78 -12.81 -9.31
C PRO A 120 -2.00 -13.98 -8.69
N GLN A 121 -2.11 -15.21 -9.23
CA GLN A 121 -1.35 -16.36 -8.72
C GLN A 121 0.15 -16.27 -9.04
N ALA A 122 0.52 -15.61 -10.14
CA ALA A 122 1.92 -15.32 -10.41
C ALA A 122 2.46 -14.27 -9.43
N ILE A 123 1.70 -13.20 -9.17
CA ILE A 123 2.06 -12.15 -8.20
C ILE A 123 2.30 -12.75 -6.81
N VAL A 124 1.36 -13.56 -6.32
CA VAL A 124 1.47 -14.20 -4.99
C VAL A 124 2.72 -15.08 -4.91
N ARG A 125 3.01 -15.87 -5.95
CA ARG A 125 4.21 -16.73 -5.99
C ARG A 125 5.50 -15.92 -5.95
N THR A 126 5.57 -14.80 -6.67
CA THR A 126 6.74 -13.90 -6.64
C THR A 126 6.97 -13.33 -5.24
N ILE A 127 5.90 -12.89 -4.57
CA ILE A 127 5.98 -12.36 -3.20
C ILE A 127 6.44 -13.44 -2.22
N GLN A 128 5.85 -14.64 -2.28
CA GLN A 128 6.19 -15.76 -1.39
C GLN A 128 7.63 -16.25 -1.56
N ALA A 129 8.22 -16.15 -2.76
CA ALA A 129 9.60 -16.56 -3.00
C ALA A 129 10.64 -15.57 -2.43
N SER A 130 10.20 -14.41 -1.95
CA SER A 130 11.05 -13.28 -1.57
C SER A 130 10.94 -12.90 -0.09
N ILE A 131 10.17 -13.66 0.70
CA ILE A 131 9.97 -13.52 2.15
C ILE A 131 10.49 -14.78 2.83
#